data_AF-A0A8T4QSG4-F1
#
_entry.id   AF-A0A8T4QSG4-F1
#
_cell.length_a   1.000
_cell.length_b   1.000
_cell.length_c   1.000
_cell.angle_alpha   90.00
_cell.angle_beta   90.00
_cell.angle_gamma   90.00
#
_symmetry.space_group_name_H-M   'P 1'
#
loop_
_entity.id
_entity.type
_entity.pdbx_description
1 polymer ?
#
loop_
_entity_poly.entity_id
_entity_poly.type
_entity_poly.pdbx_seq_one_letter_code
_entity_poly.pdbx_strand_id
1 'polypeptide(L)'
;MYKLKEVVEHFSTAAKETIQKIKHHYGWFSLMFLLEILFLLSFVGIFVYYQINLAFNQEQLFSLMEQANLNATQLQDGGTFMTNQAISSLIGSFQQMINNFVWMLYALFGVFLLFGGLIWGTGQKIMHGKFLHPFLKHSLLAGVFIFPFVLLGHLLLRNILYVEEFNLGWMINSGIALFVISFYFYLIGCGELNNRVKEISLALGRKGIKKFYYFFAVLLVLAAFFVGVSYLVYLSAEGNPLVLVGEFILLCLGLVLFKVYWICLSERSSEKKPF
;
A
#
# COMPACT_ATOMS: atom_id res chain seq x y z
N MET A 1 25.01 -10.98 -24.68
CA MET A 1 25.71 -11.40 -23.44
C MET A 1 26.29 -10.22 -22.63
N TYR A 2 26.85 -9.17 -23.26
CA TYR A 2 27.36 -7.98 -22.55
C TYR A 2 26.36 -7.26 -21.62
N LYS A 3 25.08 -7.17 -22.00
CA LYS A 3 24.05 -6.49 -21.19
C LYS A 3 23.77 -7.14 -19.83
N LEU A 4 23.87 -8.47 -19.70
CA LEU A 4 23.58 -9.15 -18.44
C LEU A 4 24.67 -8.90 -17.40
N LYS A 5 25.94 -8.93 -17.83
CA LYS A 5 27.09 -8.64 -16.96
C LYS A 5 27.01 -7.23 -16.38
N GLU A 6 26.66 -6.24 -17.22
CA GLU A 6 26.46 -4.87 -16.76
C GLU A 6 25.31 -4.73 -15.75
N VAL A 7 24.21 -5.46 -15.95
CA VAL A 7 23.06 -5.43 -15.03
C VAL A 7 23.44 -6.03 -13.68
N VAL A 8 24.13 -7.18 -13.68
CA VAL A 8 24.60 -7.84 -12.44
C VAL A 8 25.60 -6.96 -11.69
N GLU A 9 26.53 -6.35 -12.40
CA GLU A 9 27.50 -5.40 -11.81
C GLU A 9 26.79 -4.19 -11.21
N HIS A 10 25.75 -3.68 -11.88
CA HIS A 10 24.94 -2.57 -11.39
C HIS A 10 24.26 -2.91 -10.06
N PHE A 11 23.60 -4.07 -9.98
CA PHE A 11 22.95 -4.54 -8.75
C PHE A 11 23.94 -4.84 -7.63
N SER A 12 25.04 -5.53 -7.94
CA SER A 12 26.07 -5.85 -6.95
C SER A 12 26.67 -4.60 -6.32
N THR A 13 26.91 -3.57 -7.15
CA THR A 13 27.50 -2.33 -6.64
C THR A 13 26.50 -1.51 -5.81
N ALA A 14 25.23 -1.44 -6.25
CA ALA A 14 24.17 -0.82 -5.44
C ALA A 14 24.00 -1.52 -4.08
N ALA A 15 24.12 -2.85 -4.03
CA ALA A 15 24.07 -3.61 -2.78
C ALA A 15 25.27 -3.29 -1.86
N LYS A 16 26.48 -3.20 -2.41
CA LYS A 16 27.69 -2.81 -1.65
C LYS A 16 27.55 -1.40 -1.07
N GLU A 17 27.08 -0.44 -1.86
CA GLU A 17 26.85 0.93 -1.42
C GLU A 17 25.78 1.00 -0.32
N THR A 18 24.70 0.23 -0.46
CA THR A 18 23.65 0.11 0.56
C THR A 18 24.25 -0.33 1.90
N ILE A 19 25.03 -1.40 1.91
CA ILE A 19 25.68 -1.92 3.13
C ILE A 19 26.63 -0.87 3.73
N GLN A 20 27.43 -0.21 2.89
CA GLN A 20 28.38 0.80 3.35
C GLN A 20 27.68 2.00 3.99
N LYS A 21 26.60 2.50 3.36
CA LYS A 21 25.80 3.62 3.86
C LYS A 21 25.11 3.29 5.18
N ILE A 22 24.56 2.07 5.30
CA ILE A 22 23.94 1.60 6.55
C ILE A 22 24.98 1.52 7.68
N LYS A 23 26.16 0.96 7.41
CA LYS A 23 27.24 0.86 8.41
C LYS A 23 27.68 2.24 8.92
N HIS A 24 27.75 3.23 8.04
CA HIS A 24 28.16 4.58 8.43
C HIS A 24 27.05 5.34 9.21
N HIS A 25 25.78 5.00 8.98
CA HIS A 25 24.63 5.69 9.57
C HIS A 25 23.69 4.74 10.33
N TYR A 26 24.26 3.85 11.16
CA TYR A 26 23.49 2.81 11.87
C TYR A 26 22.33 3.38 12.69
N GLY A 27 22.49 4.52 13.36
CA GLY A 27 21.43 5.14 14.16
C GLY A 27 20.21 5.56 13.33
N TRP A 28 20.43 6.13 12.15
CA TRP A 28 19.35 6.48 11.23
C TRP A 28 18.68 5.25 10.64
N PHE A 29 19.44 4.19 10.37
CA PHE A 29 18.90 2.92 9.92
C PHE A 29 18.03 2.25 11.02
N SER A 30 18.48 2.28 12.27
CA SER A 30 17.70 1.79 13.42
C SER A 30 16.41 2.59 13.61
N LEU A 31 16.44 3.91 13.46
CA LEU A 31 15.23 4.74 13.48
C LEU A 31 14.28 4.37 12.33
N MET A 32 14.81 4.19 11.12
CA MET A 32 14.02 3.78 9.95
C MET A 32 13.34 2.42 10.18
N PHE A 33 14.04 1.48 10.82
CA PHE A 33 13.50 0.17 11.22
C PHE A 33 12.40 0.28 12.28
N LEU A 34 12.60 1.10 13.31
CA LEU A 34 11.57 1.37 14.32
C LEU A 34 10.32 2.03 13.69
N LEU A 35 10.52 2.98 12.77
CA LEU A 35 9.43 3.62 12.03
C LEU A 35 8.67 2.62 11.16
N GLU A 36 9.34 1.64 10.55
CA GLU A 36 8.69 0.56 9.79
C GLU A 36 7.79 -0.30 10.69
N ILE A 37 8.27 -0.67 11.88
CA ILE A 37 7.46 -1.41 12.86
C ILE A 37 6.21 -0.61 13.23
N LEU A 38 6.38 0.66 13.61
CA LEU A 38 5.25 1.53 13.97
C LEU A 38 4.29 1.73 12.80
N PHE A 39 4.80 1.83 11.59
CA PHE A 39 3.99 1.91 10.37
C PHE A 39 3.12 0.68 10.20
N LEU A 40 3.71 -0.52 10.23
CA LEU A 40 2.96 -1.77 10.05
C LEU A 40 1.98 -2.03 11.19
N LEU A 41 2.36 -1.76 12.44
CA LEU A 41 1.44 -1.87 13.58
C LEU A 41 0.26 -0.90 13.48
N SER A 42 0.50 0.35 13.06
CA SER A 42 -0.56 1.33 12.83
C SER A 42 -1.48 0.90 11.68
N PHE A 43 -0.90 0.38 10.60
CA PHE A 43 -1.63 -0.11 9.44
C PHE A 43 -2.54 -1.30 9.82
N VAL A 44 -1.98 -2.29 10.52
CA VAL A 44 -2.74 -3.46 11.01
C VAL A 44 -3.80 -3.03 12.02
N GLY A 45 -3.48 -2.13 12.96
CA GLY A 45 -4.42 -1.64 13.96
C GLY A 45 -5.64 -0.95 13.34
N ILE A 46 -5.41 -0.07 12.34
CA ILE A 46 -6.51 0.55 11.58
C ILE A 46 -7.32 -0.52 10.85
N PHE A 47 -6.65 -1.43 10.14
CA PHE A 47 -7.33 -2.47 9.38
C PHE A 47 -8.22 -3.35 10.28
N VAL A 48 -7.69 -3.85 11.40
CA VAL A 48 -8.44 -4.66 12.37
C VAL A 48 -9.60 -3.88 12.96
N TYR A 49 -9.38 -2.63 13.39
CA TYR A 49 -10.44 -1.79 13.96
C TYR A 49 -11.62 -1.62 13.00
N TYR A 50 -11.36 -1.31 11.72
CA TYR A 50 -12.43 -1.14 10.74
C TYR A 50 -13.04 -2.47 10.29
N GLN A 51 -12.28 -3.56 10.20
CA GLN A 51 -12.84 -4.89 9.91
C GLN A 51 -13.82 -5.35 10.97
N ILE A 52 -13.53 -5.13 12.24
CA ILE A 52 -14.45 -5.43 13.35
C ILE A 52 -15.76 -4.62 13.19
N ASN A 53 -15.66 -3.32 12.91
CA ASN A 53 -16.83 -2.48 12.69
C ASN A 53 -17.64 -2.88 11.43
N LEU A 54 -16.97 -3.32 10.37
CA LEU A 54 -17.64 -3.85 9.17
C LEU A 54 -18.39 -5.15 9.50
N ALA A 55 -17.78 -6.05 10.27
CA ALA A 55 -18.41 -7.30 10.70
C ALA A 55 -19.66 -7.05 11.55
N PHE A 56 -19.62 -6.10 12.49
CA PHE A 56 -20.80 -5.72 13.28
C PHE A 56 -21.92 -5.15 12.42
N ASN A 57 -21.61 -4.26 11.47
CA ASN A 57 -22.62 -3.72 10.55
C ASN A 57 -23.21 -4.81 9.64
N GLN A 58 -22.40 -5.78 9.23
CA GLN A 58 -22.84 -6.92 8.44
C GLN A 58 -23.78 -7.84 9.24
N GLU A 59 -23.46 -8.12 10.50
CA GLU A 59 -24.33 -8.90 11.39
C GLU A 59 -25.69 -8.20 11.60
N GLN A 60 -25.68 -6.88 11.81
CA GLN A 60 -26.92 -6.09 11.89
C GLN A 60 -27.75 -6.20 10.60
N LEU A 61 -27.12 -6.08 9.43
CA LEU A 61 -27.81 -6.27 8.15
C LEU A 61 -28.43 -7.67 8.03
N PHE A 62 -27.70 -8.73 8.37
CA PHE A 62 -28.24 -10.09 8.34
C PHE A 62 -29.41 -10.25 9.30
N SER A 63 -29.31 -9.76 10.53
CA SER A 63 -30.40 -9.84 11.51
C SER A 63 -31.69 -9.13 11.02
N LEU A 64 -31.55 -7.98 10.36
CA LEU A 64 -32.68 -7.24 9.78
C LEU A 64 -33.29 -7.98 8.60
N MET A 65 -32.46 -8.60 7.75
CA MET A 65 -32.94 -9.38 6.61
C MET A 65 -33.62 -10.69 7.05
N GLU A 66 -33.11 -11.36 8.08
CA GLU A 66 -33.76 -12.54 8.66
C GLU A 66 -35.14 -12.18 9.23
N GLN A 67 -35.23 -11.10 10.00
CA GLN A 67 -36.52 -10.61 10.53
C GLN A 67 -37.51 -10.24 9.41
N ALA A 68 -37.03 -9.70 8.29
CA ALA A 68 -37.84 -9.40 7.11
C ALA A 68 -38.33 -10.67 6.38
N ASN A 69 -37.51 -11.72 6.33
CA ASN A 69 -37.79 -12.94 5.56
C ASN A 69 -38.65 -13.97 6.32
N LEU A 70 -38.86 -13.79 7.64
CA LEU A 70 -39.44 -14.82 8.51
C LEU A 70 -40.96 -14.77 8.69
N ASN A 71 -41.70 -13.87 8.04
CA ASN A 71 -43.15 -13.77 8.25
C ASN A 71 -43.97 -14.15 7.01
N ALA A 72 -43.89 -15.43 6.63
CA ALA A 72 -44.69 -16.02 5.55
C ALA A 72 -46.20 -15.84 5.76
N THR A 73 -46.65 -15.80 7.02
CA THR A 73 -48.05 -15.55 7.40
C THR A 73 -48.48 -14.12 7.08
N GLN A 74 -47.65 -13.12 7.40
CA GLN A 74 -47.93 -11.72 7.04
C GLN A 74 -47.92 -11.48 5.53
N LEU A 75 -47.08 -12.18 4.78
CA LEU A 75 -47.05 -12.10 3.31
C LEU A 75 -48.31 -12.73 2.68
N GLN A 76 -48.83 -13.81 3.26
CA GLN A 76 -50.10 -14.41 2.84
C GLN A 76 -51.31 -13.51 3.15
N ASP A 77 -51.23 -12.73 4.24
CA ASP A 77 -52.28 -11.78 4.65
C ASP A 77 -52.20 -10.41 3.94
N GLY A 78 -51.33 -10.25 2.93
CA GLY A 78 -51.16 -8.99 2.18
C GLY A 78 -50.38 -7.90 2.93
N GLY A 79 -49.69 -8.25 4.02
CA GLY A 79 -48.78 -7.37 4.72
C GLY A 79 -47.56 -6.99 3.88
N THR A 80 -47.01 -5.80 4.12
CA THR A 80 -45.79 -5.32 3.48
C THR A 80 -44.59 -6.19 3.85
N PHE A 81 -43.79 -6.61 2.86
CA PHE A 81 -42.57 -7.42 3.03
C PHE A 81 -41.59 -6.86 4.07
N MET A 82 -41.49 -5.53 4.20
CA MET A 82 -40.76 -4.85 5.27
C MET A 82 -41.51 -3.59 5.68
N THR A 83 -41.46 -3.25 6.97
CA THR A 83 -41.91 -1.95 7.45
C THR A 83 -40.95 -0.85 6.95
N ASN A 84 -41.45 0.38 6.77
CA ASN A 84 -40.59 1.52 6.40
C ASN A 84 -39.44 1.74 7.40
N GLN A 85 -39.65 1.40 8.67
CA GLN A 85 -38.62 1.46 9.70
C GLN A 85 -37.51 0.42 9.47
N ALA A 86 -37.85 -0.82 9.08
CA ALA A 86 -36.88 -1.85 8.73
C ALA A 86 -36.07 -1.46 7.49
N ILE A 87 -36.72 -0.91 6.45
CA ILE A 87 -36.05 -0.40 5.24
C ILE A 87 -35.06 0.72 5.59
N SER A 88 -35.48 1.71 6.39
CA SER A 88 -34.60 2.79 6.83
C SER A 88 -33.42 2.28 7.66
N SER A 89 -33.62 1.27 8.49
CA SER A 89 -32.56 0.69 9.33
C SER A 89 -31.54 -0.10 8.49
N LEU A 90 -32.03 -0.81 7.47
CA LEU A 90 -31.20 -1.54 6.50
C LEU A 90 -30.34 -0.56 5.69
N ILE A 91 -30.94 0.50 5.14
CA ILE A 91 -30.22 1.56 4.42
C ILE A 91 -29.18 2.22 5.33
N GLY A 92 -29.56 2.56 6.57
CA GLY A 92 -28.65 3.17 7.55
C GLY A 92 -27.44 2.29 7.86
N SER A 93 -27.65 0.99 8.08
CA SER A 93 -26.58 0.03 8.35
C SER A 93 -25.63 -0.12 7.15
N PHE A 94 -26.18 -0.14 5.94
CA PHE A 94 -25.37 -0.17 4.72
C PHE A 94 -24.54 1.11 4.53
N GLN A 95 -25.13 2.28 4.79
CA GLN A 95 -24.41 3.56 4.75
C GLN A 95 -23.30 3.61 5.80
N GLN A 96 -23.52 3.09 7.00
CA GLN A 96 -22.47 2.98 8.02
C GLN A 96 -21.34 2.05 7.57
N MET A 97 -21.65 0.93 6.91
CA MET A 97 -20.65 0.03 6.32
C MET A 97 -19.80 0.75 5.26
N ILE A 98 -20.44 1.47 4.32
CA ILE A 98 -19.72 2.32 3.35
C ILE A 98 -18.81 3.32 4.07
N ASN A 99 -19.36 4.07 5.03
CA ASN A 99 -18.62 5.12 5.73
C ASN A 99 -17.41 4.54 6.48
N ASN A 100 -17.58 3.41 7.17
CA ASN A 100 -16.48 2.74 7.87
C ASN A 100 -15.37 2.31 6.90
N PHE A 101 -15.74 1.77 5.73
CA PHE A 101 -14.74 1.42 4.71
C PHE A 101 -14.03 2.67 4.16
N VAL A 102 -14.77 3.75 3.88
CA VAL A 102 -14.20 5.01 3.39
C VAL A 102 -13.25 5.62 4.42
N TRP A 103 -13.64 5.65 5.69
CA TRP A 103 -12.79 6.12 6.78
C TRP A 103 -11.55 5.24 6.97
N MET A 104 -11.67 3.92 6.79
CA MET A 104 -10.52 3.02 6.74
C MET A 104 -9.53 3.43 5.65
N LEU A 105 -10.00 3.68 4.41
CA LEU A 105 -9.13 4.09 3.30
C LEU A 105 -8.40 5.42 3.60
N TYR A 106 -9.11 6.42 4.13
CA TYR A 106 -8.50 7.70 4.50
C TYR A 106 -7.50 7.57 5.66
N ALA A 107 -7.82 6.76 6.67
CA ALA A 107 -6.93 6.52 7.80
C ALA A 107 -5.65 5.79 7.37
N LEU A 108 -5.77 4.75 6.54
CA LEU A 108 -4.62 4.05 5.96
C LEU A 108 -3.76 4.98 5.11
N PHE A 109 -4.37 5.86 4.30
CA PHE A 109 -3.63 6.86 3.54
C PHE A 109 -2.94 7.89 4.42
N GLY A 110 -3.59 8.35 5.50
CA GLY A 110 -2.99 9.27 6.47
C GLY A 110 -1.76 8.67 7.16
N VAL A 111 -1.85 7.42 7.61
CA VAL A 111 -0.73 6.67 8.18
C VAL A 111 0.38 6.45 7.14
N PHE A 112 0.02 6.13 5.89
CA PHE A 112 0.97 6.01 4.80
C PHE A 112 1.72 7.32 4.51
N LEU A 113 1.03 8.46 4.48
CA LEU A 113 1.67 9.77 4.29
C LEU A 113 2.64 10.10 5.43
N LEU A 114 2.21 9.89 6.67
CA LEU A 114 3.01 10.22 7.85
C LEU A 114 4.22 9.29 7.94
N PHE A 115 4.00 8.01 8.16
CA PHE A 115 5.08 7.06 8.39
C PHE A 115 5.89 6.80 7.12
N GLY A 116 5.22 6.65 5.97
CA GLY A 116 5.92 6.53 4.68
C GLY A 116 6.83 7.74 4.44
N GLY A 117 6.34 8.95 4.71
CA GLY A 117 7.14 10.17 4.61
C GLY A 117 8.35 10.14 5.55
N LEU A 118 8.16 9.75 6.82
CA LEU A 118 9.24 9.64 7.80
C LEU A 118 10.28 8.60 7.36
N ILE A 119 9.84 7.43 6.92
CA ILE A 119 10.71 6.33 6.47
C ILE A 119 11.51 6.75 5.23
N TRP A 120 10.87 7.29 4.19
CA TRP A 120 11.58 7.77 3.00
C TRP A 120 12.47 8.98 3.30
N GLY A 121 12.04 9.86 4.20
CA GLY A 121 12.84 10.98 4.69
C GLY A 121 14.12 10.53 5.41
N THR A 122 14.03 9.52 6.28
CA THR A 122 15.20 8.93 6.96
C THR A 122 16.11 8.19 5.98
N GLY A 123 15.56 7.45 5.01
CA GLY A 123 16.35 6.83 3.93
C GLY A 123 17.15 7.86 3.13
N GLN A 124 16.52 8.98 2.79
CA GLN A 124 17.20 10.10 2.10
C GLN A 124 18.19 10.85 3.02
N LYS A 125 17.96 10.87 4.33
CA LYS A 125 18.91 11.38 5.33
C LYS A 125 20.19 10.53 5.38
N ILE A 126 20.07 9.21 5.31
CA ILE A 126 21.20 8.26 5.22
C ILE A 126 22.02 8.51 3.95
N MET A 127 21.35 8.77 2.83
CA MET A 127 22.02 8.90 1.53
C MET A 127 22.66 10.27 1.30
N HIS A 128 21.93 11.34 1.63
CA HIS A 128 22.21 12.72 1.22
C HIS A 128 22.22 13.74 2.35
N GLY A 129 21.93 13.34 3.59
CA GLY A 129 21.92 14.26 4.73
C GLY A 129 20.70 15.20 4.81
N LYS A 130 19.71 15.08 3.92
CA LYS A 130 18.46 15.88 3.93
C LYS A 130 17.25 15.04 4.35
N PHE A 131 16.33 15.63 5.12
CA PHE A 131 15.15 14.94 5.64
C PHE A 131 13.83 15.61 5.23
N LEU A 132 13.62 16.87 5.60
CA LEU A 132 12.31 17.54 5.49
C LEU A 132 11.83 17.69 4.04
N HIS A 133 12.73 18.05 3.13
CA HIS A 133 12.37 18.24 1.73
C HIS A 133 11.99 16.92 1.03
N PRO A 134 12.75 15.81 1.22
CA PRO A 134 12.29 14.49 0.81
C PRO A 134 10.95 14.05 1.41
N PHE A 135 10.71 14.31 2.70
CA PHE A 135 9.44 14.01 3.37
C PHE A 135 8.26 14.69 2.64
N LEU A 136 8.34 16.00 2.42
CA LEU A 136 7.25 16.76 1.77
C LEU A 136 6.99 16.29 0.33
N LYS A 137 8.06 15.94 -0.41
CA LYS A 137 7.93 15.42 -1.77
C LYS A 137 7.35 14.03 -1.83
N HIS A 138 7.66 13.18 -0.85
CA HIS A 138 7.00 11.90 -0.72
C HIS A 138 5.49 12.10 -0.57
N SER A 139 5.06 13.01 0.31
CA SER A 139 3.63 13.30 0.48
C SER A 139 2.99 13.85 -0.79
N LEU A 140 3.69 14.70 -1.55
CA LEU A 140 3.22 15.19 -2.85
C LEU A 140 3.07 14.05 -3.86
N LEU A 141 4.07 13.17 -3.98
CA LEU A 141 4.01 12.02 -4.89
C LEU A 141 2.92 11.03 -4.49
N ALA A 142 2.75 10.75 -3.20
CA ALA A 142 1.65 9.94 -2.70
C ALA A 142 0.28 10.57 -3.01
N GLY A 143 0.17 11.89 -2.89
CA GLY A 143 -1.02 12.64 -3.31
C GLY A 143 -1.32 12.53 -4.81
N VAL A 144 -0.29 12.47 -5.66
CA VAL A 144 -0.47 12.33 -7.12
C VAL A 144 -0.77 10.89 -7.53
N PHE A 145 -0.07 9.91 -6.96
CA PHE A 145 -0.11 8.53 -7.44
C PHE A 145 -1.01 7.59 -6.63
N ILE A 146 -1.26 7.87 -5.35
CA ILE A 146 -1.97 6.95 -4.44
C ILE A 146 -3.34 7.51 -4.07
N PHE A 147 -3.44 8.81 -3.76
CA PHE A 147 -4.71 9.44 -3.39
C PHE A 147 -5.85 9.27 -4.42
N PRO A 148 -5.61 9.30 -5.76
CA PRO A 148 -6.67 9.05 -6.72
C PRO A 148 -7.36 7.69 -6.53
N PHE A 149 -6.66 6.68 -6.00
CA PHE A 149 -7.23 5.37 -5.72
C PHE A 149 -8.06 5.34 -4.43
N VAL A 150 -7.69 6.16 -3.44
CA VAL A 150 -8.53 6.39 -2.24
C VAL A 150 -9.83 7.08 -2.65
N LEU A 151 -9.73 8.11 -3.49
CA LEU A 151 -10.89 8.83 -4.00
C LEU A 151 -11.75 7.94 -4.89
N LEU A 152 -11.14 7.16 -5.79
CA LEU A 152 -11.85 6.20 -6.61
C LEU A 152 -12.57 5.17 -5.74
N GLY A 153 -11.90 4.57 -4.74
CA GLY A 153 -12.52 3.65 -3.79
C GLY A 153 -13.75 4.25 -3.10
N HIS A 154 -13.66 5.49 -2.63
CA HIS A 154 -14.80 6.22 -2.08
C HIS A 154 -15.93 6.34 -3.12
N LEU A 155 -15.65 6.88 -4.30
CA LEU A 155 -16.66 7.08 -5.35
C LEU A 155 -17.34 5.76 -5.73
N LEU A 156 -16.59 4.67 -5.84
CA LEU A 156 -17.14 3.37 -6.19
C LEU A 156 -18.09 2.82 -5.13
N LEU A 157 -17.69 2.89 -3.86
CA LEU A 157 -18.54 2.43 -2.76
C LEU A 157 -19.80 3.26 -2.60
N ARG A 158 -19.73 4.56 -2.84
CA ARG A 158 -20.90 5.44 -2.78
C ARG A 158 -21.89 5.15 -3.91
N ASN A 159 -21.41 4.75 -5.08
CA ASN A 159 -22.24 4.49 -6.24
C ASN A 159 -22.74 3.03 -6.34
N ILE A 160 -22.24 2.12 -5.52
CA ILE A 160 -22.59 0.69 -5.58
C ILE A 160 -24.09 0.43 -5.37
N LEU A 161 -24.78 1.31 -4.63
CA LEU A 161 -26.22 1.22 -4.39
C LEU A 161 -27.09 1.76 -5.53
N TYR A 162 -26.51 2.53 -6.44
CA TYR A 162 -27.28 3.33 -7.40
C TYR A 162 -27.15 2.86 -8.85
N VAL A 163 -26.30 1.87 -9.12
CA VAL A 163 -26.04 1.39 -10.49
C VAL A 163 -26.44 -0.08 -10.59
N GLU A 164 -27.56 -0.34 -11.29
CA GLU A 164 -28.14 -1.68 -11.45
C GLU A 164 -27.29 -2.61 -12.34
N GLU A 165 -26.53 -2.08 -13.30
CA GLU A 165 -25.71 -2.86 -14.25
C GLU A 165 -24.21 -2.62 -14.08
N PHE A 166 -23.72 -2.70 -12.84
CA PHE A 166 -22.31 -2.45 -12.56
C PHE A 166 -21.44 -3.69 -12.80
N ASN A 167 -20.60 -3.70 -13.85
CA ASN A 167 -19.60 -4.75 -14.06
C ASN A 167 -18.43 -4.60 -13.08
N LEU A 168 -18.67 -5.02 -11.85
CA LEU A 168 -17.76 -4.90 -10.72
C LEU A 168 -16.40 -5.58 -10.99
N GLY A 169 -16.42 -6.73 -11.67
CA GLY A 169 -15.21 -7.51 -11.97
C GLY A 169 -14.23 -6.77 -12.89
N TRP A 170 -14.73 -6.21 -14.00
CA TRP A 170 -13.88 -5.44 -14.93
C TRP A 170 -13.25 -4.22 -14.25
N MET A 171 -14.02 -3.52 -13.41
CA MET A 171 -13.54 -2.35 -12.71
C MET A 171 -12.52 -2.68 -11.63
N ILE A 172 -12.74 -3.74 -10.84
CA ILE A 172 -11.75 -4.18 -9.86
C ILE A 172 -10.44 -4.55 -10.55
N ASN A 173 -10.49 -5.33 -11.63
CA ASN A 173 -9.30 -5.77 -12.35
C ASN A 173 -8.53 -4.60 -13.00
N SER A 174 -9.25 -3.68 -13.66
CA SER A 174 -8.64 -2.48 -14.25
C SER A 174 -8.10 -1.53 -13.19
N GLY A 175 -8.80 -1.37 -12.07
CA GLY A 175 -8.36 -0.58 -10.92
C GLY A 175 -7.08 -1.12 -10.29
N ILE A 176 -6.98 -2.44 -10.09
CA ILE A 176 -5.78 -3.11 -9.60
C ILE A 176 -4.61 -2.90 -10.58
N ALA A 177 -4.84 -3.12 -11.88
CA ALA A 177 -3.80 -2.92 -12.89
C ALA A 177 -3.27 -1.48 -12.91
N LEU A 178 -4.18 -0.50 -12.88
CA LEU A 178 -3.82 0.93 -12.83
C LEU A 178 -3.09 1.28 -11.53
N PHE A 179 -3.48 0.68 -10.40
CA PHE A 179 -2.82 0.87 -9.11
C PHE A 179 -1.38 0.34 -9.14
N VAL A 180 -1.16 -0.85 -9.69
CA VAL A 180 0.20 -1.43 -9.82
C VAL A 180 1.10 -0.53 -10.67
N ILE A 181 0.60 -0.05 -11.81
CA ILE A 181 1.35 0.87 -12.68
C ILE A 181 1.64 2.19 -11.96
N SER A 182 0.66 2.77 -11.29
CA SER A 182 0.82 4.01 -10.53
C SER A 182 1.81 3.86 -9.37
N PHE A 183 1.73 2.74 -8.66
CA PHE A 183 2.63 2.40 -7.56
C PHE A 183 4.07 2.20 -8.05
N TYR A 184 4.27 1.59 -9.22
CA TYR A 184 5.57 1.48 -9.87
C TYR A 184 6.21 2.86 -10.12
N PHE A 185 5.47 3.78 -10.74
CA PHE A 185 5.98 5.14 -10.97
C PHE A 185 6.20 5.91 -9.67
N TYR A 186 5.31 5.74 -8.70
CA TYR A 186 5.48 6.30 -7.36
C TYR A 186 6.81 5.87 -6.71
N LEU A 187 7.16 4.58 -6.77
CA LEU A 187 8.44 4.10 -6.23
C LEU A 187 9.63 4.72 -6.96
N ILE A 188 9.59 4.83 -8.29
CA ILE A 188 10.65 5.52 -9.04
C ILE A 188 10.78 6.97 -8.57
N GLY A 189 9.67 7.68 -8.38
CA GLY A 189 9.68 9.03 -7.82
C GLY A 189 10.30 9.09 -6.42
N CYS A 190 10.06 8.08 -5.58
CA CYS A 190 10.65 7.99 -4.23
C CYS A 190 12.18 7.80 -4.24
N GLY A 191 12.72 7.19 -5.29
CA GLY A 191 14.17 7.12 -5.50
C GLY A 191 14.81 8.49 -5.78
N GLU A 192 14.03 9.46 -6.25
CA GLU A 192 14.50 10.75 -6.77
C GLU A 192 14.12 11.94 -5.88
N LEU A 193 13.75 11.72 -4.62
CA LEU A 193 13.22 12.78 -3.74
C LEU A 193 14.21 13.94 -3.49
N ASN A 194 15.51 13.73 -3.67
CA ASN A 194 16.50 14.81 -3.55
C ASN A 194 16.51 15.77 -4.77
N ASN A 195 16.06 15.32 -5.94
CA ASN A 195 16.10 16.04 -7.21
C ASN A 195 14.94 17.03 -7.36
N ARG A 196 15.06 18.08 -8.18
CA ARG A 196 13.97 19.07 -8.36
C ARG A 196 12.69 18.38 -8.87
N VAL A 197 11.51 18.92 -8.56
CA VAL A 197 10.22 18.29 -8.98
C VAL A 197 10.16 18.06 -10.50
N LYS A 198 10.70 18.99 -11.30
CA LYS A 198 10.84 18.85 -12.76
C LYS A 198 11.79 17.71 -13.16
N GLU A 199 12.82 17.45 -12.38
CA GLU A 199 13.74 16.33 -12.62
C GLU A 199 13.10 15.01 -12.25
N ILE A 200 12.27 14.97 -11.21
CA ILE A 200 11.48 13.79 -10.84
C ILE A 200 10.56 13.40 -12.00
N SER A 201 9.81 14.34 -12.59
CA SER A 201 8.93 14.01 -13.73
C SER A 201 9.70 13.50 -14.95
N LEU A 202 10.88 14.07 -15.24
CA LEU A 202 11.77 13.57 -16.29
C LEU A 202 12.31 12.17 -15.95
N ALA A 203 12.63 11.91 -14.68
CA ALA A 203 13.10 10.61 -14.21
C ALA A 203 12.00 9.55 -14.31
N LEU A 204 10.73 9.87 -14.03
CA LEU A 204 9.61 8.96 -14.22
C LEU A 204 9.53 8.45 -15.66
N GLY A 205 9.66 9.33 -16.65
CA GLY A 205 9.67 8.92 -18.07
C GLY A 205 10.94 8.15 -18.45
N ARG A 206 12.13 8.67 -18.10
CA ARG A 206 13.41 8.05 -18.51
C ARG A 206 13.67 6.73 -17.80
N LYS A 207 13.50 6.66 -16.49
CA LYS A 207 13.76 5.47 -15.68
C LYS A 207 12.60 4.50 -15.75
N GLY A 208 11.37 5.01 -15.61
CA GLY A 208 10.18 4.19 -15.60
C GLY A 208 9.93 3.46 -16.91
N ILE A 209 10.23 4.09 -18.05
CA ILE A 209 10.01 3.48 -19.37
C ILE A 209 11.32 2.92 -19.93
N LYS A 210 12.38 3.74 -20.10
CA LYS A 210 13.59 3.30 -20.82
C LYS A 210 14.48 2.35 -20.00
N LYS A 211 14.45 2.45 -18.67
CA LYS A 211 15.24 1.61 -17.75
C LYS A 211 14.37 0.70 -16.88
N PHE A 212 13.16 0.38 -17.36
CA PHE A 212 12.18 -0.45 -16.66
C PHE A 212 12.77 -1.75 -16.10
N TYR A 213 13.57 -2.44 -16.90
CA TYR A 213 14.12 -3.76 -16.56
C TYR A 213 15.00 -3.76 -15.30
N TYR A 214 15.65 -2.64 -14.94
CA TYR A 214 16.40 -2.55 -13.69
C TYR A 214 15.48 -2.50 -12.47
N PHE A 215 14.45 -1.66 -12.52
CA PHE A 215 13.54 -1.44 -11.40
C PHE A 215 12.55 -2.60 -11.25
N PHE A 216 12.05 -3.11 -12.37
CA PHE A 216 11.12 -4.23 -12.39
C PHE A 216 11.72 -5.51 -11.80
N ALA A 217 13.00 -5.82 -12.11
CA ALA A 217 13.67 -6.97 -11.52
C ALA A 217 13.72 -6.90 -9.99
N VAL A 218 13.97 -5.72 -9.43
CA VAL A 218 13.99 -5.53 -7.97
C VAL A 218 12.59 -5.64 -7.38
N LEU A 219 11.56 -5.16 -8.08
CA LEU A 219 10.18 -5.35 -7.65
C LEU A 219 9.74 -6.81 -7.68
N LEU A 220 10.20 -7.60 -8.66
CA LEU A 220 9.96 -9.04 -8.66
C LEU A 220 10.63 -9.72 -7.46
N VAL A 221 11.85 -9.34 -7.12
CA VAL A 221 12.55 -9.85 -5.93
C VAL A 221 11.79 -9.46 -4.66
N LEU A 222 11.33 -8.21 -4.55
CA LEU A 222 10.52 -7.76 -3.42
C LEU A 222 9.19 -8.51 -3.35
N ALA A 223 8.50 -8.70 -4.47
CA ALA A 223 7.25 -9.47 -4.53
C ALA A 223 7.47 -10.93 -4.12
N ALA A 224 8.53 -11.57 -4.61
CA ALA A 224 8.91 -12.92 -4.19
C ALA A 224 9.24 -12.99 -2.69
N PHE A 225 9.91 -11.98 -2.15
CA PHE A 225 10.16 -11.86 -0.71
C PHE A 225 8.85 -11.75 0.09
N PHE A 226 7.92 -10.90 -0.32
CA PHE A 226 6.61 -10.79 0.31
C PHE A 226 5.82 -12.10 0.25
N VAL A 227 5.77 -12.76 -0.91
CA VAL A 227 5.10 -14.06 -1.05
C VAL A 227 5.75 -15.09 -0.14
N GLY A 228 7.08 -15.11 -0.06
CA GLY A 228 7.83 -15.99 0.83
C GLY A 228 7.50 -15.75 2.30
N VAL A 229 7.52 -14.50 2.77
CA VAL A 229 7.17 -14.15 4.15
C VAL A 229 5.70 -14.48 4.45
N SER A 230 4.76 -14.13 3.56
CA SER A 230 3.35 -14.44 3.74
C SER A 230 3.09 -15.95 3.78
N TYR A 231 3.84 -16.74 2.99
CA TYR A 231 3.76 -18.19 3.03
C TYR A 231 4.30 -18.76 4.35
N LEU A 232 5.38 -18.19 4.90
CA LEU A 232 5.88 -18.55 6.23
C LEU A 232 4.85 -18.23 7.31
N VAL A 233 4.24 -17.05 7.28
CA VAL A 233 3.16 -16.66 8.21
C VAL A 233 2.00 -17.65 8.13
N TYR A 234 1.59 -18.06 6.92
CA TYR A 234 0.55 -19.07 6.74
C TYR A 234 0.90 -20.41 7.39
N LEU A 235 2.14 -20.89 7.21
CA LEU A 235 2.61 -22.14 7.82
C LEU A 235 2.73 -22.03 9.35
N SER A 236 3.05 -20.85 9.86
CA SER A 236 3.28 -20.56 11.27
C SER A 236 2.03 -20.11 12.03
N ALA A 237 0.90 -19.91 11.35
CA ALA A 237 -0.31 -19.28 11.92
C ALA A 237 -0.91 -20.07 13.09
N GLU A 238 -0.83 -21.40 13.05
CA GLU A 238 -1.28 -22.30 14.14
C GLU A 238 -0.14 -22.69 15.10
N GLY A 239 1.07 -22.16 14.87
CA GLY A 239 2.30 -22.55 15.54
C GLY A 239 2.70 -21.64 16.71
N ASN A 240 4.01 -21.57 16.96
CA ASN A 240 4.58 -20.78 18.06
C ASN A 240 4.53 -19.27 17.74
N PRO A 241 3.89 -18.43 18.58
CA PRO A 241 3.77 -16.99 18.33
C PRO A 241 5.13 -16.26 18.23
N LEU A 242 6.20 -16.81 18.81
CA LEU A 242 7.55 -16.25 18.65
C LEU A 242 8.07 -16.33 17.21
N VAL A 243 7.62 -17.33 16.43
CA VAL A 243 8.00 -17.46 15.02
C VAL A 243 7.37 -16.33 14.21
N LEU A 244 6.09 -16.01 14.46
CA LEU A 244 5.40 -14.88 13.84
C LEU A 244 6.10 -13.54 14.13
N VAL A 245 6.61 -13.35 15.36
CA VAL A 245 7.42 -12.16 15.70
C VAL A 245 8.71 -12.11 14.88
N GLY A 246 9.39 -13.25 14.72
CA GLY A 246 10.59 -13.35 13.87
C GLY A 246 10.31 -13.03 12.40
N GLU A 247 9.21 -13.52 11.85
CA GLU A 247 8.76 -13.25 10.48
C GLU A 247 8.38 -11.78 10.28
N PHE A 248 7.72 -11.17 11.27
CA PHE A 248 7.40 -9.74 11.26
C PHE A 248 8.68 -8.87 11.29
N ILE A 249 9.67 -9.24 12.11
CA ILE A 249 10.99 -8.58 12.13
C ILE A 249 11.69 -8.73 10.78
N LEU A 250 11.67 -9.93 10.18
CA LEU A 250 12.25 -10.20 8.87
C LEU A 250 11.59 -9.34 7.79
N LEU A 251 10.25 -9.23 7.81
CA LEU A 251 9.47 -8.37 6.91
C LEU A 251 9.92 -6.91 7.02
N CYS A 252 9.98 -6.37 8.24
CA CYS A 252 10.42 -5.00 8.50
C CYS A 252 11.84 -4.78 7.97
N LEU A 253 12.75 -5.72 8.22
CA LEU A 253 14.14 -5.61 7.81
C LEU A 253 14.25 -5.62 6.28
N GLY A 254 13.55 -6.53 5.61
CA GLY A 254 13.50 -6.61 4.15
C GLY A 254 12.97 -5.31 3.52
N LEU A 255 11.91 -4.74 4.10
CA LEU A 255 11.31 -3.49 3.62
C LEU A 255 12.22 -2.28 3.78
N VAL A 256 12.95 -2.19 4.89
CA VAL A 256 13.89 -1.09 5.15
C VAL A 256 15.10 -1.21 4.24
N LEU A 257 15.67 -2.42 4.11
CA LEU A 257 16.79 -2.69 3.21
C LEU A 257 16.42 -2.39 1.75
N PHE A 258 15.22 -2.80 1.32
CA PHE A 258 14.71 -2.51 -0.01
C PHE A 258 14.68 -1.00 -0.29
N LYS A 259 14.18 -0.18 0.64
CA LYS A 259 14.09 1.27 0.44
C LYS A 259 15.46 1.93 0.28
N VAL A 260 16.44 1.58 1.12
CA VAL A 260 17.81 2.12 0.98
C VAL A 260 18.43 1.66 -0.34
N TYR A 261 18.31 0.37 -0.66
CA TYR A 261 18.79 -0.20 -1.91
C TYR A 261 18.16 0.45 -3.14
N TRP A 262 16.86 0.73 -3.08
CA TRP A 262 16.12 1.37 -4.16
C TRP A 262 16.64 2.78 -4.45
N ILE A 263 16.99 3.55 -3.41
CA ILE A 263 17.59 4.88 -3.57
C ILE A 263 18.96 4.77 -4.24
N CYS A 264 19.84 3.89 -3.75
CA CYS A 264 21.16 3.65 -4.36
C CYS A 264 21.06 3.25 -5.84
N LEU A 265 20.16 2.31 -6.14
CA LEU A 265 19.92 1.85 -7.51
C LEU A 265 19.42 2.99 -8.39
N SER A 266 18.51 3.82 -7.86
CA SER A 266 18.00 4.96 -8.60
C SER A 266 19.11 5.94 -8.96
N GLU A 267 19.96 6.35 -8.01
CA GLU A 267 21.07 7.27 -8.25
C GLU A 267 22.01 6.76 -9.34
N ARG A 268 22.46 5.51 -9.25
CA ARG A 268 23.36 4.91 -10.26
C ARG A 268 22.73 4.85 -11.64
N SER A 269 21.42 4.61 -11.72
CA SER A 269 20.72 4.62 -12.99
C SER A 269 20.66 6.01 -13.64
N SER A 270 20.89 7.10 -12.89
CA SER A 270 21.02 8.46 -13.43
C SER A 270 22.41 8.77 -14.00
N GLU A 271 23.48 8.18 -13.44
CA GLU A 271 24.86 8.54 -13.76
C GLU A 271 25.33 8.01 -15.14
N LYS A 272 24.80 6.86 -15.58
CA LYS A 272 25.09 6.36 -16.93
C LYS A 272 24.37 7.22 -17.97
N LYS A 273 25.14 8.10 -18.64
CA LYS A 273 24.72 8.84 -19.84
C LYS A 273 24.03 7.88 -20.82
N PRO A 274 22.92 8.29 -21.47
CA PRO A 274 22.32 7.48 -22.52
C PRO A 274 23.34 7.35 -23.66
N PHE A 275 23.65 6.11 -24.02
CA PHE A 275 24.10 5.80 -25.37
C PHE A 275 22.98 6.15 -26.36
#